data_AF-A0A3B4A902-F1
#
_entry.id   AF-A0A3B4A902-F1
#
_cell.length_a   1.000
_cell.length_b   1.000
_cell.length_c   1.000
_cell.angle_alpha   90.00
_cell.angle_beta   90.00
_cell.angle_gamma   90.00
#
_symmetry.space_group_name_H-M   'P 1'
#
loop_
_entity.id
_entity.type
_entity.pdbx_description
1 polymer ?
#
loop_
_entity_poly.entity_id
_entity_poly.type
_entity_poly.pdbx_seq_one_letter_code
_entity_poly.pdbx_strand_id
1 'polypeptide(L)'
;MSKTATKKQHWRSKVQDSFVPLLGTSGELGISVGGGADYGEFPFVTSAPGGGLTVGDIILEIGGTPVLGMTLGDVRGVLNSCPHPVRIKTVPPGSLFGKDLRLFLSKCCTPGSVDSQLQQVIRENLYLRAVPCEYNEKTLW
;
A
#
# COMPACT_ATOMS: atom_id res chain seq x y z
N MET A 1 -37.29 -15.97 13.74
CA MET A 1 -35.95 -15.59 14.25
C MET A 1 -35.03 -15.30 13.07
N SER A 2 -34.79 -14.02 12.77
CA SER A 2 -33.98 -13.61 11.62
C SER A 2 -32.50 -13.66 11.97
N LYS A 3 -31.76 -14.59 11.33
CA LYS A 3 -30.29 -14.59 11.36
C LYS A 3 -29.83 -13.37 10.56
N THR A 4 -29.47 -12.29 11.25
CA THR A 4 -28.78 -11.16 10.63
C THR A 4 -27.40 -11.63 10.22
N ALA A 5 -27.27 -12.03 8.97
CA ALA A 5 -25.98 -12.23 8.33
C ALA A 5 -25.22 -10.90 8.43
N THR A 6 -24.20 -10.84 9.29
CA THR A 6 -23.27 -9.71 9.34
C THR A 6 -22.61 -9.66 7.96
N LYS A 7 -23.09 -8.73 7.12
CA LYS A 7 -22.53 -8.44 5.81
C LYS A 7 -21.03 -8.22 6.02
N LYS A 8 -20.19 -9.17 5.61
CA LYS A 8 -18.72 -9.04 5.71
C LYS A 8 -18.36 -7.78 4.93
N GLN A 9 -18.15 -6.67 5.65
CA GLN A 9 -17.85 -5.39 5.03
C GLN A 9 -16.52 -5.54 4.31
N HIS A 10 -16.56 -5.33 3.00
CA HIS A 10 -15.39 -5.38 2.13
C HIS A 10 -14.33 -4.40 2.66
N TRP A 11 -13.04 -4.73 2.55
CA TRP A 11 -11.98 -3.89 3.10
C TRP A 11 -12.03 -2.44 2.61
N ARG A 12 -12.54 -2.24 1.39
CA ARG A 12 -12.75 -0.93 0.76
C ARG A 12 -13.66 0.00 1.59
N SER A 13 -14.58 -0.57 2.38
CA SER A 13 -15.44 0.19 3.30
C SER A 13 -14.71 0.59 4.60
N LYS A 14 -13.50 0.09 4.84
CA LYS A 14 -12.67 0.40 6.01
C LYS A 14 -11.49 1.30 5.67
N VAL A 15 -11.39 1.75 4.42
CA VAL A 15 -10.32 2.67 3.98
C VAL A 15 -10.50 3.99 4.70
N GLN A 16 -9.41 4.47 5.30
CA GLN A 16 -9.30 5.77 5.95
C GLN A 16 -8.44 6.67 5.08
N ASP A 17 -8.80 7.95 5.05
CA ASP A 17 -8.07 8.99 4.34
C ASP A 17 -7.54 9.98 5.38
N SER A 18 -6.22 10.12 5.44
CA SER A 18 -5.54 10.88 6.49
C SER A 18 -4.52 11.83 5.88
N PHE A 19 -4.33 12.98 6.52
CA PHE A 19 -3.39 14.00 6.09
C PHE A 19 -2.22 14.05 7.06
N VAL A 20 -1.02 13.73 6.57
CA VAL A 20 0.21 13.73 7.36
C VAL A 20 0.94 15.05 7.17
N PRO A 21 1.09 15.86 8.23
CA PRO A 21 1.86 17.10 8.17
C PRO A 21 3.36 16.84 8.20
N LEU A 22 4.14 17.87 7.85
CA LEU A 22 5.53 17.95 8.28
C LEU A 22 5.57 18.23 9.78
N LEU A 23 6.46 17.54 10.48
CA LEU A 23 6.73 17.76 11.89
C LEU A 23 7.94 18.67 12.10
N GLY A 24 7.74 19.63 13.01
CA GLY A 24 8.77 20.56 13.47
C GLY A 24 9.29 21.50 12.38
N THR A 25 10.29 22.29 12.75
CA THR A 25 11.03 23.17 11.83
C THR A 25 12.04 22.40 10.97
N SER A 26 12.30 21.13 11.31
CA SER A 26 13.27 20.26 10.62
C SER A 26 12.69 19.55 9.38
N GLY A 27 11.37 19.64 9.15
CA GLY A 27 10.73 18.97 8.02
C GLY A 27 10.71 17.44 8.14
N GLU A 28 10.66 16.91 9.37
CA GLU A 28 10.54 15.47 9.58
C GLU A 28 9.15 14.99 9.14
N LEU A 29 9.08 13.79 8.55
CA LEU A 29 7.81 13.21 8.14
C LEU A 29 7.00 12.82 9.37
N GLY A 30 5.71 13.18 9.41
CA GLY A 30 4.78 12.78 10.47
C GLY A 30 4.44 11.29 10.52
N ILE A 31 5.13 10.46 9.74
CA ILE A 31 4.88 9.02 9.57
C ILE A 31 6.19 8.28 9.25
N SER A 32 6.33 7.07 9.76
CA SER A 32 7.31 6.08 9.35
C SER A 32 6.64 4.86 8.73
N VAL A 33 7.29 4.27 7.72
CA VAL A 33 6.79 3.14 6.95
C VAL A 33 7.77 1.96 7.04
N GLY A 34 7.22 0.75 7.10
CA GLY A 34 7.93 -0.53 6.99
C GLY A 34 7.23 -1.50 6.02
N GLY A 35 7.75 -2.72 5.90
CA GLY A 35 7.31 -3.70 4.90
C GLY A 35 7.82 -3.33 3.50
N GLY A 36 7.08 -3.71 2.46
CA GLY A 36 7.46 -3.46 1.07
C GLY A 36 7.64 -4.76 0.29
N ALA A 37 7.57 -4.64 -1.04
CA ALA A 37 7.66 -5.78 -1.94
C ALA A 37 8.98 -6.58 -1.81
N ASP A 38 10.07 -5.89 -1.48
CA ASP A 38 11.40 -6.44 -1.18
C ASP A 38 11.39 -7.36 0.07
N TYR A 39 10.44 -7.15 0.98
CA TYR A 39 10.20 -8.03 2.14
C TYR A 39 9.11 -9.07 1.87
N GLY A 40 8.44 -9.02 0.71
CA GLY A 40 7.25 -9.82 0.43
C GLY A 40 6.04 -9.41 1.29
N GLU A 41 6.04 -8.17 1.80
CA GLU A 41 4.99 -7.65 2.67
C GLU A 41 4.34 -6.41 2.07
N PHE A 42 3.11 -6.11 2.51
CA PHE A 42 2.51 -4.81 2.21
C PHE A 42 3.24 -3.67 2.94
N PRO A 43 3.30 -2.46 2.36
CA PRO A 43 3.76 -1.30 3.11
C PRO A 43 2.78 -0.99 4.25
N PHE A 44 3.30 -0.78 5.46
CA PHE A 44 2.49 -0.51 6.65
C PHE A 44 3.09 0.60 7.52
N VAL A 45 2.22 1.23 8.31
CA VAL A 45 2.61 2.30 9.23
C VAL A 45 3.38 1.71 10.42
N THR A 46 4.63 2.13 10.64
CA THR A 46 5.43 1.72 11.81
C THR A 46 5.42 2.75 12.92
N SER A 47 5.21 4.03 12.58
CA SER A 47 5.06 5.13 13.53
C SER A 47 4.26 6.26 12.88
N ALA A 48 3.47 7.00 13.65
CA ALA A 48 2.66 8.11 13.16
C ALA A 48 2.64 9.27 14.17
N PRO A 49 3.79 9.91 14.44
CA PRO A 49 3.87 11.03 15.40
C PRO A 49 3.05 12.24 14.96
N GLY A 50 2.76 12.39 13.66
CA GLY A 50 1.90 13.44 13.11
C GLY A 50 0.41 13.24 13.37
N GLY A 51 0.02 12.11 13.97
CA GLY A 51 -1.37 11.75 14.19
C GLY A 51 -2.10 11.33 12.91
N GLY A 52 -3.39 10.98 13.05
CA GLY A 52 -4.25 10.64 11.92
C GLY A 52 -4.04 9.25 11.31
N LEU A 53 -3.00 8.51 11.69
CA LEU A 53 -2.72 7.16 11.20
C LEU A 53 -2.52 6.19 12.36
N THR A 54 -2.93 4.94 12.18
CA THR A 54 -2.74 3.88 13.18
C THR A 54 -1.54 3.01 12.82
N VAL A 55 -0.68 2.74 13.80
CA VAL A 55 0.44 1.81 13.62
C VAL A 55 -0.11 0.43 13.26
N GLY A 56 0.46 -0.16 12.21
CA GLY A 56 0.04 -1.44 11.64
C GLY A 56 -0.96 -1.33 10.49
N ASP A 57 -1.51 -0.14 10.22
CA ASP A 57 -2.36 0.07 9.04
C ASP A 57 -1.58 -0.16 7.75
N ILE A 58 -2.23 -0.81 6.78
CA ILE A 58 -1.68 -1.02 5.44
C ILE A 58 -1.87 0.24 4.61
N ILE A 59 -0.80 0.69 3.95
CA ILE A 59 -0.79 1.90 3.15
C ILE A 59 -1.17 1.55 1.71
N LEU A 60 -2.27 2.11 1.23
CA LEU A 60 -2.80 1.84 -0.11
C LEU A 60 -2.26 2.86 -1.12
N GLU A 61 -2.33 4.14 -0.75
CA GLU A 61 -1.93 5.26 -1.61
C GLU A 61 -1.25 6.36 -0.79
N ILE A 62 -0.26 7.03 -1.39
CA ILE A 62 0.43 8.21 -0.86
C ILE A 62 0.41 9.30 -1.93
N GLY A 63 -0.16 10.47 -1.62
CA GLY A 63 -0.25 11.59 -2.56
C GLY A 63 -1.04 11.26 -3.84
N GLY A 64 -1.96 10.29 -3.78
CA GLY A 64 -2.67 9.76 -4.95
C GLY A 64 -1.90 8.72 -5.76
N THR A 65 -0.67 8.36 -5.36
CA THR A 65 0.10 7.28 -5.97
C THR A 65 -0.18 5.97 -5.25
N PRO A 66 -0.61 4.89 -5.94
CA PRO A 66 -0.79 3.58 -5.33
C PRO A 66 0.56 2.95 -4.98
N VAL A 67 0.74 2.58 -3.72
CA VAL A 67 2.05 2.13 -3.19
C VAL A 67 2.16 0.63 -2.92
N LEU A 68 1.06 -0.12 -3.05
CA LEU A 68 1.10 -1.57 -2.89
C LEU A 68 1.94 -2.21 -4.01
N GLY A 69 2.78 -3.17 -3.67
CA GLY A 69 3.69 -3.81 -4.63
C GLY A 69 4.95 -3.02 -4.93
N MET A 70 5.16 -1.85 -4.30
CA MET A 70 6.41 -1.08 -4.39
C MET A 70 7.41 -1.54 -3.32
N THR A 71 8.70 -1.33 -3.58
CA THR A 71 9.77 -1.57 -2.58
C THR A 71 9.70 -0.54 -1.45
N LEU A 72 10.23 -0.85 -0.27
CA LEU A 72 10.26 0.11 0.84
C LEU A 72 10.95 1.43 0.45
N GLY A 73 12.04 1.34 -0.33
CA GLY A 73 12.77 2.49 -0.83
C GLY A 73 11.90 3.38 -1.72
N ASP A 74 11.16 2.78 -2.65
CA ASP A 74 10.24 3.52 -3.51
C ASP A 74 9.10 4.18 -2.73
N VAL A 75 8.50 3.48 -1.76
CA VAL A 75 7.42 4.04 -0.94
C VAL A 75 7.91 5.26 -0.16
N ARG A 76 9.12 5.20 0.40
CA ARG A 76 9.78 6.34 1.04
C ARG A 76 10.07 7.46 0.04
N GLY A 77 10.49 7.13 -1.18
CA GLY A 77 10.69 8.10 -2.25
C GLY A 77 9.42 8.87 -2.58
N VAL A 78 8.31 8.15 -2.78
CA VAL A 78 6.98 8.76 -3.04
C VAL A 78 6.58 9.68 -1.89
N LEU A 79 6.70 9.21 -0.65
CA LEU A 79 6.36 9.98 0.54
C LEU A 79 7.15 11.30 0.64
N ASN A 80 8.46 11.28 0.37
CA ASN A 80 9.31 12.47 0.39
C ASN A 80 9.06 13.43 -0.78
N SER A 81 8.54 12.93 -1.90
CA SER A 81 8.28 13.73 -3.10
C SER A 81 6.95 14.49 -3.07
N CYS A 82 6.06 14.15 -2.13
CA CYS A 82 4.72 14.71 -2.07
C CYS A 82 4.70 16.11 -1.42
N PRO A 83 3.87 17.04 -1.93
CA PRO A 83 3.62 18.30 -1.24
C PRO A 83 2.84 18.05 0.06
N HIS A 84 3.13 18.85 1.09
CA HIS A 84 2.55 18.69 2.41
C HIS A 84 1.33 19.60 2.62
N PRO A 85 0.32 19.17 3.41
CA PRO A 85 0.24 17.87 4.09
C PRO A 85 -0.03 16.72 3.10
N VAL A 86 0.67 15.58 3.29
CA VAL A 86 0.58 14.44 2.38
C VAL A 86 -0.70 13.66 2.67
N ARG A 87 -1.53 13.48 1.65
CA ARG A 87 -2.72 12.65 1.74
C ARG A 87 -2.34 11.17 1.63
N ILE A 88 -2.71 10.38 2.62
CA ILE A 88 -2.41 8.96 2.69
C ILE A 88 -3.70 8.18 2.90
N LYS A 89 -3.94 7.18 2.05
CA LYS A 89 -5.03 6.22 2.24
C LYS A 89 -4.51 4.98 2.90
N THR A 90 -5.12 4.60 4.02
CA THR A 90 -4.77 3.38 4.74
C THR A 90 -5.98 2.49 4.97
N VAL A 91 -5.73 1.24 5.33
CA VAL A 91 -6.76 0.31 5.79
C VAL A 91 -6.22 -0.49 6.97
N PRO A 92 -7.02 -0.70 8.04
CA PRO A 92 -6.58 -1.53 9.14
C PRO A 92 -6.21 -2.94 8.70
N PRO A 93 -5.18 -3.56 9.30
CA PRO A 93 -4.85 -4.95 9.02
C PRO A 93 -6.06 -5.81 9.38
N GLY A 94 -6.45 -6.70 8.46
CA GLY A 94 -7.69 -7.45 8.59
C GLY A 94 -7.60 -8.81 7.91
N SER A 95 -8.68 -9.60 7.97
CA SER A 95 -8.68 -10.96 7.44
C SER A 95 -8.33 -11.07 5.94
N LEU A 96 -8.50 -9.98 5.18
CA LEU A 96 -8.15 -9.94 3.77
C LEU A 96 -6.68 -9.50 3.54
N PHE A 97 -6.27 -8.44 4.23
CA PHE A 97 -4.90 -7.93 4.27
C PHE A 97 -4.16 -8.52 5.47
N GLY A 98 -3.65 -9.74 5.31
CA GLY A 98 -2.48 -10.15 6.09
C GLY A 98 -1.28 -9.30 5.68
N LYS A 99 -0.18 -9.33 6.46
CA LYS A 99 1.05 -8.62 6.06
C LYS A 99 1.69 -9.21 4.80
N ASP A 100 1.43 -10.49 4.53
CA ASP A 100 2.02 -11.25 3.42
C ASP A 100 1.39 -10.87 2.07
N LEU A 101 2.20 -10.23 1.23
CA LEU A 101 1.86 -9.81 -0.12
C LEU A 101 1.64 -11.02 -1.05
N ARG A 102 2.45 -12.07 -0.89
CA ARG A 102 2.43 -13.27 -1.74
C ARG A 102 1.13 -14.03 -1.53
N LEU A 103 0.72 -14.18 -0.28
CA LEU A 103 -0.55 -14.81 0.09
C LEU A 103 -1.75 -14.05 -0.49
N PHE A 104 -1.69 -12.72 -0.54
CA PHE A 104 -2.75 -11.95 -1.16
C PHE A 104 -2.81 -12.15 -2.68
N LEU A 105 -1.66 -12.20 -3.35
CA LEU A 105 -1.55 -12.39 -4.81
C LEU A 105 -1.90 -13.80 -5.29
N SER A 106 -1.81 -14.81 -4.42
CA SER A 106 -2.17 -16.20 -4.75
C SER A 106 -3.67 -16.48 -4.66
N LYS A 107 -4.47 -15.55 -4.13
CA LYS A 107 -5.93 -15.73 -4.01
C LYS A 107 -6.59 -15.59 -5.38
N CYS A 108 -7.48 -16.53 -5.72
CA CYS A 108 -8.36 -16.39 -6.88
C CYS A 108 -9.44 -15.36 -6.58
N CYS A 109 -9.50 -14.32 -7.40
CA CYS A 109 -10.52 -13.28 -7.32
C CYS A 109 -11.47 -13.39 -8.52
N THR A 110 -12.74 -13.05 -8.32
CA THR A 110 -13.69 -12.90 -9.44
C THR A 110 -13.18 -11.78 -10.36
N PRO A 111 -13.09 -11.99 -11.69
CA PRO A 111 -12.68 -10.94 -12.61
C PRO A 111 -13.54 -9.68 -12.46
N GLY A 112 -12.90 -8.50 -12.43
CA GLY A 112 -13.57 -7.21 -12.24
C GLY A 112 -13.90 -6.88 -10.77
N SER A 113 -13.69 -7.80 -9.83
CA SER A 113 -13.81 -7.51 -8.40
C SER A 113 -12.77 -6.48 -7.96
N VAL A 114 -13.06 -5.78 -6.86
CA VAL A 114 -12.14 -4.81 -6.25
C VAL A 114 -10.80 -5.46 -5.91
N ASP A 115 -10.81 -6.71 -5.44
CA ASP A 115 -9.58 -7.45 -5.12
C ASP A 115 -8.77 -7.77 -6.38
N SER A 116 -9.42 -8.14 -7.49
CA SER A 116 -8.72 -8.38 -8.76
C SER A 116 -8.06 -7.11 -9.32
N GLN A 117 -8.74 -5.96 -9.19
CA GLN A 117 -8.18 -4.66 -9.58
C GLN A 117 -6.97 -4.30 -8.69
N LEU A 118 -7.06 -4.59 -7.38
CA LEU A 118 -5.94 -4.35 -6.47
C LEU A 118 -4.74 -5.26 -6.78
N GLN A 119 -5.00 -6.55 -7.04
CA GLN A 119 -3.95 -7.49 -7.46
C GLN A 119 -3.28 -7.05 -8.76
N GLN A 120 -4.03 -6.47 -9.70
CA GLN A 120 -3.48 -5.91 -10.93
C GLN A 120 -2.54 -4.74 -10.64
N VAL A 121 -2.96 -3.76 -9.84
CA VAL A 121 -2.11 -2.62 -9.44
C VAL A 121 -0.82 -3.10 -8.75
N ILE A 122 -0.93 -4.08 -7.85
CA ILE A 122 0.23 -4.67 -7.17
C ILE A 122 1.18 -5.31 -8.18
N ARG A 123 0.65 -6.10 -9.13
CA ARG A 123 1.46 -6.76 -10.16
C ARG A 123 2.16 -5.74 -11.05
N GLU A 124 1.46 -4.70 -11.50
CA GLU A 124 2.04 -3.62 -12.31
C GLU A 124 3.19 -2.91 -11.57
N ASN A 125 3.00 -2.56 -10.30
CA ASN A 125 4.06 -1.95 -9.48
C ASN A 125 5.25 -2.90 -9.28
N LEU A 126 5.01 -4.19 -9.06
CA LEU A 126 6.07 -5.19 -8.94
C LEU A 126 6.87 -5.31 -10.24
N TYR A 127 6.21 -5.37 -11.41
CA TYR A 127 6.88 -5.47 -12.70
C TYR A 127 7.74 -4.24 -13.01
N LEU A 128 7.27 -3.04 -12.67
CA LEU A 128 7.99 -1.79 -12.98
C LEU A 128 9.19 -1.54 -12.07
N ARG A 129 9.16 -2.04 -10.82
CA ARG A 129 10.08 -1.58 -9.77
C ARG A 129 10.82 -2.69 -9.03
N ALA A 130 10.20 -3.85 -8.87
CA ALA A 130 10.76 -4.97 -8.09
C ALA A 130 11.37 -6.06 -8.97
N VAL A 131 10.92 -6.18 -10.23
CA VAL A 131 11.56 -7.03 -11.23
C VAL A 131 12.49 -6.13 -12.03
N PRO A 132 13.83 -6.34 -12.02
CA PRO A 132 14.68 -5.68 -12.98
C PRO A 132 14.19 -6.06 -14.37
N CYS A 133 13.66 -5.09 -15.12
CA CYS A 133 13.50 -5.24 -16.56
C CYS A 133 14.91 -5.40 -17.12
N GLU A 134 15.38 -6.64 -17.28
CA GLU A 134 16.40 -6.96 -18.27
C GLU A 134 15.77 -6.76 -19.66
N TYR A 135 15.55 -5.50 -20.03
CA TYR A 135 15.31 -5.15 -21.42
C TYR A 135 16.66 -5.29 -22.12
N ASN A 136 16.98 -6.52 -22.49
CA ASN A 136 18.17 -6.81 -23.25
C ASN A 136 17.92 -6.34 -24.70
N GLU A 137 18.14 -5.06 -25.00
CA GLU A 137 18.24 -4.50 -26.37
C GLU A 137 19.52 -4.98 -27.09
N LYS A 138 19.94 -6.22 -26.85
CA LYS A 138 21.11 -6.82 -27.48
C LYS A 138 20.84 -8.27 -27.84
N THR A 139 20.01 -8.44 -28.86
CA THR A 139 20.27 -9.48 -29.86
C THR A 139 20.02 -8.87 -31.22
N LEU A 140 21.04 -8.13 -31.67
CA LEU A 140 21.41 -8.07 -33.08
C LEU A 140 21.59 -9.50 -33.59
N TRP A 141 20.78 -9.92 -34.56
CA TRP A 141 21.15 -10.74 -35.71
C TRP A 141 20.14 -10.46 -36.83
#